data_AF-K3WGT9-F1
#
_entry.id   AF-K3WGT9-F1
#
_cell.length_a   1.000
_cell.length_b   1.000
_cell.length_c   1.000
_cell.angle_alpha   90.00
_cell.angle_beta   90.00
_cell.angle_gamma   90.00
#
_symmetry.space_group_name_H-M   'P 1'
#
loop_
_entity.id
_entity.type
_entity.pdbx_description
1 polymer ?
#
loop_
_entity_poly.entity_id
_entity_poly.type
_entity_poly.pdbx_seq_one_letter_code
_entity_poly.pdbx_strand_id
1 'polypeptide(L)'
;MDEDFLAELIGVDAAAVADVTEEAHVVAQESLLAVERAVLETSAAQVAQLLEAMAATAGSAAVVSAMQMAKLICEGLYADVIRTPRGQQLLQAIVEFTATAGDHADVHLCTTVSQALEQFVLKEAEEERLGAAYEVLFVGAAFFNMYVQANYTGPAFDKDQLNDINACIGRIFYGDSEYTDKKLHIDALVALQVDGESPFSICEYPQFLVLGRSLLHFVGNAHHKNWSFAIGETGIASDAQDVISSPSIEDASLLALVGQLQSAAWWNARAAVAHERLLITKESSNTLWFEARRGFFKTLRSSSSVSGLFAFKNSEYLRARLDVEWGLAQSHFDKNKQGKRSFEQAKEVSGVSVQLSGSMGKRT
;
A
#
# COMPACT_ATOMS: atom_id res chain seq x y z
N MET A 1 42.88 11.43 19.10
CA MET A 1 42.40 10.61 20.22
C MET A 1 42.01 9.33 19.54
N ASP A 2 42.88 8.33 19.60
CA ASP A 2 42.80 7.14 18.75
C ASP A 2 41.53 6.34 19.07
N GLU A 3 40.81 5.88 18.05
CA GLU A 3 39.61 5.03 18.18
C GLU A 3 39.91 3.77 19.01
N ASP A 4 41.14 3.26 18.91
CA ASP A 4 41.66 2.14 19.72
C ASP A 4 41.62 2.44 21.24
N PHE A 5 41.82 3.69 21.65
CA PHE A 5 41.81 4.07 23.07
C PHE A 5 40.38 4.14 23.66
N LEU A 6 39.37 4.38 22.82
CA LEU A 6 37.96 4.36 23.22
C LEU A 6 37.40 2.93 23.27
N ALA A 7 37.82 2.06 22.34
CA ALA A 7 37.46 0.64 22.35
C ALA A 7 37.98 -0.09 23.60
N GLU A 8 39.21 0.21 24.04
CA GLU A 8 39.82 -0.39 25.22
C GLU A 8 39.18 0.09 26.55
N LEU A 9 38.60 1.31 26.56
CA LEU A 9 37.98 1.89 27.75
C LEU A 9 36.53 1.43 27.97
N ILE A 10 35.84 1.03 26.89
CA ILE A 10 34.41 0.63 26.91
C ILE A 10 34.26 -0.90 26.80
N GLY A 11 35.32 -1.62 26.43
CA GLY A 11 35.33 -3.10 26.40
C GLY A 11 34.43 -3.69 25.32
N VAL A 12 34.02 -2.89 24.34
CA VAL A 12 33.14 -3.29 23.24
C VAL A 12 33.85 -2.95 21.94
N ASP A 13 34.17 -3.98 21.15
CA ASP A 13 34.76 -3.86 19.83
C ASP A 13 33.72 -3.30 18.85
N ALA A 14 34.01 -2.15 18.24
CA ALA A 14 33.12 -1.50 17.28
C ALA A 14 32.80 -2.39 16.07
N ALA A 15 33.72 -3.27 15.66
CA ALA A 15 33.48 -4.24 14.59
C ALA A 15 32.46 -5.31 14.99
N ALA A 16 32.51 -5.77 16.25
CA ALA A 16 31.55 -6.74 16.77
C ALA A 16 30.15 -6.13 16.92
N VAL A 17 30.04 -4.84 17.23
CA VAL A 17 28.75 -4.13 17.28
C VAL A 17 28.17 -3.99 15.88
N ALA A 18 28.99 -3.64 14.88
CA ALA A 18 28.56 -3.50 13.49
C ALA A 18 27.99 -4.82 12.92
N ASP A 19 28.69 -5.93 13.17
CA ASP A 19 28.28 -7.28 12.73
C ASP A 19 26.93 -7.69 13.34
N VAL A 20 26.74 -7.43 14.64
CA VAL A 20 25.47 -7.71 15.34
C VAL A 20 24.33 -6.83 14.83
N THR A 21 24.58 -5.56 14.50
CA THR A 21 23.54 -4.68 13.92
C THR A 21 23.14 -5.09 12.51
N GLU A 22 24.07 -5.57 11.70
CA GLU A 22 23.79 -6.06 10.35
C GLU A 22 22.96 -7.35 10.40
N GLU A 23 23.31 -8.30 11.26
CA GLU A 23 22.53 -9.51 11.49
C GLU A 23 21.10 -9.21 11.96
N ALA A 24 20.94 -8.28 12.92
CA ALA A 24 19.62 -7.88 13.42
C ALA A 24 18.75 -7.24 12.33
N HIS A 25 19.34 -6.41 11.46
CA HIS A 25 18.65 -5.80 10.32
C HIS A 25 18.18 -6.84 9.30
N VAL A 26 19.03 -7.82 8.97
CA VAL A 26 18.67 -8.93 8.07
C VAL A 26 17.51 -9.74 8.64
N VAL A 27 17.56 -10.11 9.92
CA VAL A 27 16.48 -10.86 10.59
C VAL A 27 15.17 -10.08 10.58
N ALA A 28 15.20 -8.78 10.84
CA ALA A 28 14.03 -7.91 10.78
C ALA A 28 13.42 -7.88 9.37
N GLN A 29 14.25 -7.72 8.34
CA GLN A 29 13.83 -7.68 6.94
C GLN A 29 13.19 -9.00 6.49
N GLU A 30 13.79 -10.15 6.81
CA GLU A 30 13.24 -11.46 6.49
C GLU A 30 11.89 -11.72 7.20
N SER A 31 11.81 -11.32 8.48
CA SER A 31 10.59 -11.49 9.27
C SER A 31 9.46 -10.61 8.73
N LEU A 32 9.76 -9.36 8.37
CA LEU A 32 8.78 -8.45 7.76
C LEU A 32 8.30 -8.96 6.41
N LEU A 33 9.18 -9.51 5.57
CA LEU A 33 8.79 -10.14 4.30
C LEU A 33 7.84 -11.33 4.52
N ALA A 34 8.10 -12.16 5.54
CA ALA A 34 7.20 -13.25 5.90
C ALA A 34 5.83 -12.72 6.38
N VAL A 35 5.81 -11.61 7.11
CA VAL A 35 4.58 -10.92 7.53
C VAL A 35 3.81 -10.34 6.34
N GLU A 36 4.47 -9.72 5.36
CA GLU A 36 3.82 -9.25 4.13
C GLU A 36 3.06 -10.36 3.43
N ARG A 37 3.72 -11.53 3.31
CA ARG A 37 3.11 -12.71 2.71
C ARG A 37 1.91 -13.17 3.52
N ALA A 38 2.05 -13.28 4.84
CA ALA A 38 0.95 -13.70 5.71
C ALA A 38 -0.25 -12.76 5.62
N VAL A 39 -0.02 -11.43 5.47
CA VAL A 39 -1.08 -10.44 5.23
C VAL A 39 -1.78 -10.68 3.89
N LEU A 40 -1.02 -10.91 2.82
CA LEU A 40 -1.59 -11.22 1.50
C LEU A 40 -2.37 -12.53 1.49
N GLU A 41 -2.01 -13.50 2.33
CA GLU A 41 -2.71 -14.78 2.51
C GLU A 41 -3.83 -14.70 3.57
N THR A 42 -3.95 -13.59 4.29
CA THR A 42 -4.91 -13.37 5.40
C THR A 42 -4.71 -14.37 6.55
N SER A 43 -3.46 -14.63 6.91
CA SER A 43 -3.07 -15.63 7.92
C SER A 43 -2.66 -14.98 9.25
N ALA A 44 -3.64 -14.70 10.11
CA ALA A 44 -3.38 -14.11 11.44
C ALA A 44 -2.49 -14.99 12.32
N ALA A 45 -2.63 -16.33 12.19
CA ALA A 45 -1.85 -17.30 12.95
C ALA A 45 -0.35 -17.24 12.61
N GLN A 46 0.00 -17.07 11.33
CA GLN A 46 1.40 -16.93 10.92
C GLN A 46 2.01 -15.62 11.44
N VAL A 47 1.26 -14.50 11.36
CA VAL A 47 1.73 -13.22 11.90
C VAL A 47 1.95 -13.31 13.41
N ALA A 48 1.05 -13.97 14.15
CA ALA A 48 1.20 -14.16 15.59
C ALA A 48 2.47 -14.96 15.95
N GLN A 49 2.76 -16.04 15.23
CA GLN A 49 3.99 -16.82 15.43
C GLN A 49 5.26 -16.01 15.16
N LEU A 50 5.26 -15.21 14.09
CA LEU A 50 6.38 -14.34 13.74
C LEU A 50 6.57 -13.22 14.78
N LEU A 51 5.48 -12.65 15.29
CA LEU A 51 5.51 -11.64 16.33
C LEU A 51 6.07 -12.18 17.66
N GLU A 52 5.67 -13.38 18.06
CA GLU A 52 6.21 -14.05 19.26
C GLU A 52 7.72 -14.30 19.13
N ALA A 53 8.17 -14.75 17.95
CA ALA A 53 9.60 -14.94 17.67
C ALA A 53 10.38 -13.62 17.73
N MET A 54 9.84 -12.55 17.16
CA MET A 54 10.48 -11.22 17.14
C MET A 54 10.54 -10.57 18.54
N ALA A 55 9.53 -10.80 19.38
CA ALA A 55 9.53 -10.31 20.77
C ALA A 55 10.66 -10.92 21.61
N ALA A 56 11.10 -12.14 21.28
CA ALA A 56 12.20 -12.81 21.98
C ALA A 56 13.58 -12.24 21.62
N THR A 57 13.72 -11.55 20.49
CA THR A 57 15.01 -11.06 19.95
C THR A 57 15.26 -9.57 20.19
N ALA A 58 14.44 -8.90 21.02
CA ALA A 58 14.52 -7.45 21.28
C ALA A 58 14.55 -6.61 19.97
N GLY A 59 13.68 -6.95 19.01
CA GLY A 59 13.59 -6.27 17.72
C GLY A 59 13.18 -4.80 17.83
N SER A 60 13.41 -4.04 16.75
CA SER A 60 13.01 -2.63 16.62
C SER A 60 11.54 -2.41 17.01
N ALA A 61 11.26 -1.31 17.69
CA ALA A 61 9.93 -1.00 18.17
C ALA A 61 8.94 -0.81 17.02
N ALA A 62 9.36 -0.16 15.93
CA ALA A 62 8.57 0.02 14.73
C ALA A 62 8.32 -1.31 14.00
N VAL A 63 9.29 -2.23 13.97
CA VAL A 63 9.08 -3.58 13.41
C VAL A 63 8.00 -4.33 14.17
N VAL A 64 8.07 -4.36 15.49
CA VAL A 64 7.08 -5.02 16.35
C VAL A 64 5.69 -4.38 16.17
N SER A 65 5.62 -3.05 16.14
CA SER A 65 4.39 -2.30 15.88
C SER A 65 3.78 -2.64 14.51
N ALA A 66 4.58 -2.65 13.45
CA ALA A 66 4.13 -3.02 12.11
C ALA A 66 3.57 -4.45 12.07
N MET A 67 4.20 -5.40 12.76
CA MET A 67 3.69 -6.78 12.86
C MET A 67 2.37 -6.87 13.64
N GLN A 68 2.17 -6.05 14.67
CA GLN A 68 0.89 -5.95 15.37
C GLN A 68 -0.21 -5.39 14.45
N MET A 69 0.10 -4.35 13.66
CA MET A 69 -0.82 -3.84 12.63
C MET A 69 -1.18 -4.92 11.60
N ALA A 70 -0.18 -5.66 11.10
CA ALA A 70 -0.39 -6.77 10.18
C ALA A 70 -1.34 -7.84 10.74
N LYS A 71 -1.21 -8.17 12.04
CA LYS A 71 -2.09 -9.12 12.73
C LYS A 71 -3.54 -8.62 12.71
N LEU A 72 -3.76 -7.35 13.05
CA LEU A 72 -5.08 -6.73 13.03
C LEU A 72 -5.69 -6.72 11.62
N ILE A 73 -4.89 -6.48 10.56
CA ILE A 73 -5.34 -6.59 9.17
C ILE A 73 -5.82 -8.02 8.86
N CYS A 74 -5.06 -9.04 9.23
CA CYS A 74 -5.43 -10.43 9.02
C CYS A 74 -6.70 -10.84 9.79
N GLU A 75 -6.96 -10.19 10.93
CA GLU A 75 -8.16 -10.40 11.75
C GLU A 75 -9.37 -9.59 11.24
N GLY A 76 -9.19 -8.74 10.23
CA GLY A 76 -10.25 -7.86 9.71
C GLY A 76 -10.52 -6.63 10.57
N LEU A 77 -9.66 -6.34 11.55
CA LEU A 77 -9.79 -5.22 12.50
C LEU A 77 -9.13 -3.95 11.95
N TYR A 78 -9.55 -3.52 10.76
CA TYR A 78 -8.88 -2.44 10.01
C TYR A 78 -8.93 -1.09 10.73
N ALA A 79 -10.06 -0.76 11.38
CA ALA A 79 -10.19 0.47 12.16
C ALA A 79 -9.21 0.49 13.35
N ASP A 80 -8.93 -0.68 13.94
CA ASP A 80 -8.03 -0.78 15.08
C ASP A 80 -6.57 -0.64 14.68
N VAL A 81 -6.19 -0.97 13.43
CA VAL A 81 -4.88 -0.63 12.86
C VAL A 81 -4.64 0.88 12.95
N ILE A 82 -5.64 1.67 12.56
CA ILE A 82 -5.56 3.14 12.59
C ILE A 82 -5.47 3.66 14.03
N ARG A 83 -6.10 2.98 14.98
CA ARG A 83 -6.11 3.34 16.41
C ARG A 83 -4.88 2.92 17.18
N THR A 84 -3.98 2.14 16.58
CA THR A 84 -2.69 1.86 17.20
C THR A 84 -1.94 3.17 17.51
N PRO A 85 -1.09 3.21 18.55
CA PRO A 85 -0.32 4.42 18.88
C PRO A 85 0.47 4.95 17.69
N ARG A 86 1.07 4.04 16.89
CA ARG A 86 1.86 4.39 15.71
C ARG A 86 0.99 4.81 14.52
N GLY A 87 -0.18 4.20 14.31
CA GLY A 87 -1.15 4.67 13.33
C GLY A 87 -1.64 6.10 13.64
N GLN A 88 -1.92 6.40 14.90
CA GLN A 88 -2.30 7.75 15.34
C GLN A 88 -1.16 8.76 15.19
N GLN A 89 0.08 8.39 15.55
CA GLN A 89 1.25 9.26 15.37
C GLN A 89 1.50 9.60 13.89
N LEU A 90 1.39 8.60 13.00
CA LEU A 90 1.52 8.80 11.56
C LEU A 90 0.45 9.78 11.04
N LEU A 91 -0.83 9.55 11.38
CA LEU A 91 -1.90 10.44 10.92
C LEU A 91 -1.77 11.85 11.51
N GLN A 92 -1.35 11.97 12.77
CA GLN A 92 -1.12 13.25 13.41
C GLN A 92 0.04 14.02 12.74
N ALA A 93 1.10 13.33 12.29
CA ALA A 93 2.17 13.95 11.51
C ALA A 93 1.66 14.50 10.16
N ILE A 94 0.74 13.79 9.50
CA ILE A 94 0.07 14.29 8.29
C ILE A 94 -0.76 15.54 8.61
N VAL A 95 -1.55 15.52 9.68
CA VAL A 95 -2.34 16.68 10.12
C VAL A 95 -1.45 17.91 10.37
N GLU A 96 -0.37 17.74 11.12
CA GLU A 96 0.58 18.83 11.42
C GLU A 96 1.23 19.40 10.15
N PHE A 97 1.63 18.52 9.23
CA PHE A 97 2.17 18.95 7.95
C PHE A 97 1.13 19.73 7.13
N THR A 98 -0.10 19.21 7.02
CA THR A 98 -1.17 19.89 6.26
C THR A 98 -1.53 21.26 6.85
N ALA A 99 -1.49 21.41 8.18
CA ALA A 99 -1.76 22.69 8.84
C ALA A 99 -0.65 23.73 8.58
N THR A 100 0.60 23.30 8.41
CA THR A 100 1.75 24.19 8.18
C THR A 100 2.02 24.49 6.72
N ALA A 101 1.59 23.61 5.81
CA ALA A 101 1.72 23.80 4.36
C ALA A 101 0.92 25.01 3.83
N GLY A 102 -0.02 25.57 4.61
CA GLY A 102 -0.84 26.70 4.19
C GLY A 102 -1.87 26.35 3.11
N ASP A 103 -2.64 27.34 2.67
CA ASP A 103 -3.72 27.17 1.68
C ASP A 103 -3.14 27.01 0.26
N HIS A 104 -2.45 25.90 0.03
CA HIS A 104 -2.02 25.46 -1.30
C HIS A 104 -3.18 24.77 -2.00
N ALA A 105 -4.25 25.54 -2.28
CA ALA A 105 -5.47 25.04 -2.92
C ALA A 105 -5.23 24.27 -4.24
N ASP A 106 -4.07 24.46 -4.87
CA ASP A 106 -3.69 23.81 -6.13
C ASP A 106 -2.87 22.51 -5.96
N VAL A 107 -2.48 22.14 -4.74
CA VAL A 107 -1.68 20.92 -4.49
C VAL A 107 -2.61 19.76 -4.18
N HIS A 108 -2.55 18.73 -5.03
CA HIS A 108 -3.31 17.50 -4.82
C HIS A 108 -2.91 16.81 -3.51
N LEU A 109 -3.89 16.40 -2.70
CA LEU A 109 -3.72 15.85 -1.34
C LEU A 109 -2.68 14.72 -1.24
N CYS A 110 -2.65 13.80 -2.21
CA CYS A 110 -1.63 12.73 -2.26
C CYS A 110 -0.19 13.26 -2.21
N THR A 111 0.07 14.44 -2.78
CA THR A 111 1.41 15.08 -2.75
C THR A 111 1.73 15.51 -1.33
N THR A 112 0.81 16.23 -0.69
CA THR A 112 0.93 16.71 0.69
C THR A 112 1.11 15.55 1.67
N VAL A 113 0.33 14.48 1.50
CA VAL A 113 0.48 13.25 2.29
C VAL A 113 1.85 12.62 2.05
N SER A 114 2.31 12.51 0.80
CA SER A 114 3.64 11.93 0.50
C SER A 114 4.78 12.71 1.15
N GLN A 115 4.73 14.04 1.12
CA GLN A 115 5.73 14.91 1.76
C GLN A 115 5.70 14.78 3.29
N ALA A 116 4.52 14.70 3.90
CA ALA A 116 4.38 14.47 5.33
C ALA A 116 4.95 13.10 5.74
N LEU A 117 4.70 12.06 4.94
CA LEU A 117 5.21 10.71 5.19
C LEU A 117 6.72 10.62 5.02
N GLU A 118 7.29 11.32 4.03
CA GLU A 118 8.74 11.44 3.86
C GLU A 118 9.38 12.05 5.12
N GLN A 119 8.84 13.16 5.64
CA GLN A 119 9.32 13.76 6.88
C GLN A 119 9.12 12.85 8.10
N PHE A 120 7.98 12.17 8.19
CA PHE A 120 7.68 11.23 9.27
C PHE A 120 8.72 10.10 9.33
N VAL A 121 9.00 9.44 8.20
CA VAL A 121 9.97 8.34 8.16
C VAL A 121 11.40 8.83 8.36
N LEU A 122 11.80 9.96 7.75
CA LEU A 122 13.17 10.47 7.88
C LEU A 122 13.50 10.95 9.30
N LYS A 123 12.49 11.32 10.10
CA LYS A 123 12.64 11.69 11.51
C LYS A 123 12.99 10.50 12.41
N GLU A 124 12.63 9.28 12.01
CA GLU A 124 12.97 8.07 12.74
C GLU A 124 14.47 7.75 12.63
N ALA A 125 15.00 7.08 13.66
CA ALA A 125 16.34 6.50 13.62
C ALA A 125 16.45 5.50 12.46
N GLU A 126 17.63 5.36 11.86
CA GLU A 126 17.82 4.61 10.62
C GLU A 126 17.31 3.16 10.71
N GLU A 127 17.59 2.51 11.84
CA GLU A 127 17.16 1.17 12.19
C GLU A 127 15.64 1.01 12.35
N GLU A 128 14.91 2.10 12.63
CA GLU A 128 13.45 2.11 12.79
C GLU A 128 12.71 2.45 11.48
N ARG A 129 13.40 3.02 10.48
CA ARG A 129 12.78 3.51 9.24
C ARG A 129 12.10 2.42 8.42
N LEU A 130 12.68 1.22 8.38
CA LEU A 130 12.07 0.09 7.68
C LEU A 130 10.74 -0.28 8.33
N GLY A 131 10.72 -0.42 9.67
CA GLY A 131 9.50 -0.63 10.44
C GLY A 131 8.47 0.47 10.19
N ALA A 132 8.87 1.73 10.23
CA ALA A 132 8.00 2.87 9.96
C ALA A 132 7.39 2.83 8.54
N ALA A 133 8.16 2.46 7.51
CA ALA A 133 7.63 2.28 6.16
C ALA A 133 6.57 1.16 6.08
N TYR A 134 6.74 0.08 6.85
CA TYR A 134 5.72 -0.96 6.99
C TYR A 134 4.47 -0.49 7.73
N GLU A 135 4.61 0.37 8.74
CA GLU A 135 3.46 1.01 9.38
C GLU A 135 2.66 1.82 8.35
N VAL A 136 3.32 2.59 7.48
CA VAL A 136 2.66 3.30 6.38
C VAL A 136 1.92 2.33 5.45
N LEU A 137 2.56 1.23 5.04
CA LEU A 137 1.96 0.21 4.19
C LEU A 137 0.69 -0.38 4.83
N PHE A 138 0.75 -0.75 6.11
CA PHE A 138 -0.35 -1.42 6.79
C PHE A 138 -1.49 -0.46 7.15
N VAL A 139 -1.20 0.80 7.51
CA VAL A 139 -2.24 1.83 7.66
C VAL A 139 -2.91 2.10 6.30
N GLY A 140 -2.14 2.18 5.21
CA GLY A 140 -2.68 2.33 3.85
C GLY A 140 -3.57 1.16 3.43
N ALA A 141 -3.12 -0.08 3.70
CA ALA A 141 -3.88 -1.29 3.44
C ALA A 141 -5.16 -1.36 4.30
N ALA A 142 -5.11 -0.89 5.56
CA ALA A 142 -6.28 -0.82 6.43
C ALA A 142 -7.33 0.14 5.89
N PHE A 143 -6.96 1.38 5.53
CA PHE A 143 -7.88 2.32 4.88
C PHE A 143 -8.47 1.77 3.58
N PHE A 144 -7.63 1.16 2.75
CA PHE A 144 -8.09 0.53 1.51
C PHE A 144 -9.10 -0.59 1.79
N ASN A 145 -8.82 -1.48 2.74
CA ASN A 145 -9.74 -2.56 3.10
C ASN A 145 -11.02 -2.04 3.77
N MET A 146 -10.97 -0.94 4.54
CA MET A 146 -12.18 -0.29 5.04
C MET A 146 -13.06 0.21 3.89
N TYR A 147 -12.48 0.85 2.87
CA TYR A 147 -13.23 1.24 1.68
C TYR A 147 -13.85 0.03 0.97
N VAL A 148 -13.08 -1.06 0.80
CA VAL A 148 -13.56 -2.30 0.17
C VAL A 148 -14.70 -2.91 0.98
N GLN A 149 -14.57 -2.94 2.31
CA GLN A 149 -15.58 -3.46 3.22
C GLN A 149 -16.89 -2.67 3.08
N ALA A 150 -16.82 -1.35 3.11
CA ALA A 150 -18.00 -0.49 3.00
C ALA A 150 -18.73 -0.66 1.67
N ASN A 151 -18.02 -0.90 0.56
CA ASN A 151 -18.59 -0.82 -0.78
C ASN A 151 -18.80 -2.17 -1.50
N TYR A 152 -18.16 -3.26 -1.05
CA TYR A 152 -18.17 -4.54 -1.79
C TYR A 152 -18.44 -5.78 -0.92
N THR A 153 -17.89 -5.87 0.28
CA THR A 153 -17.89 -7.14 1.04
C THR A 153 -18.71 -7.12 2.34
N GLY A 154 -19.01 -5.94 2.89
CA GLY A 154 -19.76 -5.77 4.15
C GLY A 154 -19.00 -6.24 5.41
N PRO A 155 -19.60 -6.15 6.62
CA PRO A 155 -20.81 -5.40 6.97
C PRO A 155 -20.58 -3.89 6.92
N ALA A 156 -21.66 -3.13 6.78
CA ALA A 156 -21.60 -1.67 6.89
C ALA A 156 -21.04 -1.26 8.26
N PHE A 157 -20.27 -0.18 8.27
CA PHE A 157 -19.75 0.35 9.51
C PHE A 157 -20.85 1.02 10.33
N ASP A 158 -20.78 0.84 11.65
CA ASP A 158 -21.47 1.71 12.57
C ASP A 158 -20.79 3.09 12.53
N LYS A 159 -21.57 4.14 12.23
CA LYS A 159 -21.06 5.50 12.09
C LYS A 159 -20.41 5.98 13.37
N ASP A 160 -20.98 5.62 14.52
CA ASP A 160 -20.47 6.06 15.81
C ASP A 160 -19.09 5.47 16.11
N GLN A 161 -18.84 4.25 15.61
CA GLN A 161 -17.55 3.59 15.71
C GLN A 161 -16.50 4.17 14.76
N LEU A 162 -16.84 5.09 13.87
CA LEU A 162 -15.88 5.72 12.94
C LEU A 162 -15.69 7.21 13.19
N ASN A 163 -16.35 7.78 14.20
CA ASN A 163 -16.31 9.22 14.48
C ASN A 163 -14.88 9.71 14.73
N ASP A 164 -14.07 8.96 15.46
CA ASP A 164 -12.67 9.28 15.74
C ASP A 164 -11.82 9.28 14.47
N ILE A 165 -11.98 8.27 13.63
CA ILE A 165 -11.25 8.13 12.36
C ILE A 165 -11.68 9.22 11.38
N ASN A 166 -12.98 9.44 11.18
CA ASN A 166 -13.47 10.50 10.30
C ASN A 166 -13.07 11.90 10.80
N ALA A 167 -13.09 12.13 12.12
CA ALA A 167 -12.60 13.37 12.72
C ALA A 167 -11.13 13.63 12.35
N CYS A 168 -10.29 12.60 12.48
CA CYS A 168 -8.88 12.66 12.11
C CYS A 168 -8.68 12.94 10.61
N ILE A 169 -9.41 12.24 9.73
CA ILE A 169 -9.33 12.45 8.28
C ILE A 169 -9.77 13.86 7.90
N GLY A 170 -10.84 14.39 8.49
CA GLY A 170 -11.24 15.74 8.17
C GLY A 170 -10.22 16.79 8.63
N ARG A 171 -9.46 16.54 9.69
CA ARG A 171 -8.30 17.39 10.03
C ARG A 171 -7.18 17.33 8.99
N ILE A 172 -7.03 16.21 8.28
CA ILE A 172 -6.09 16.10 7.15
C ILE A 172 -6.58 16.94 5.95
N PHE A 173 -7.89 17.01 5.73
CA PHE A 173 -8.48 17.80 4.63
C PHE A 173 -8.54 19.30 4.93
N TYR A 174 -8.80 19.68 6.17
CA TYR A 174 -9.19 21.05 6.53
C TYR A 174 -8.35 21.68 7.65
N GLY A 175 -7.34 20.97 8.17
CA GLY A 175 -6.63 21.39 9.38
C GLY A 175 -7.58 21.49 10.58
N ASP A 176 -7.48 22.59 11.32
CA ASP A 176 -8.39 22.88 12.44
C ASP A 176 -9.66 23.64 12.00
N SER A 177 -9.91 23.77 10.70
CA SER A 177 -11.10 24.45 10.17
C SER A 177 -12.36 23.59 10.33
N GLU A 178 -13.51 24.23 10.55
CA GLU A 178 -14.80 23.54 10.62
C GLU A 178 -15.20 22.93 9.27
N TYR A 179 -15.73 21.70 9.30
CA TYR A 179 -16.27 21.00 8.14
C TYR A 179 -17.49 20.15 8.54
N THR A 180 -18.16 19.58 7.54
CA THR A 180 -19.25 18.61 7.74
C THR A 180 -18.89 17.31 7.05
N ASP A 181 -19.42 16.18 7.52
CA ASP A 181 -19.20 14.86 6.88
C ASP A 181 -19.57 14.88 5.39
N LYS A 182 -20.63 15.61 5.04
CA LYS A 182 -21.06 15.79 3.65
C LYS A 182 -20.00 16.53 2.82
N LYS A 183 -19.37 17.56 3.39
CA LYS A 183 -18.30 18.31 2.71
C LYS A 183 -17.05 17.43 2.54
N LEU A 184 -16.65 16.71 3.60
CA LEU A 184 -15.55 15.75 3.55
C LEU A 184 -15.77 14.70 2.45
N HIS A 185 -16.97 14.15 2.38
CA HIS A 185 -17.36 13.19 1.34
C HIS A 185 -17.20 13.77 -0.06
N ILE A 186 -17.74 14.97 -0.30
CA ILE A 186 -17.67 15.63 -1.62
C ILE A 186 -16.22 15.92 -2.00
N ASP A 187 -15.43 16.50 -1.10
CA ASP A 187 -14.06 16.88 -1.40
C ASP A 187 -13.17 15.63 -1.58
N ALA A 188 -13.48 14.52 -0.89
CA ALA A 188 -12.84 13.24 -1.15
C ALA A 188 -13.17 12.68 -2.54
N LEU A 189 -14.41 12.83 -3.03
CA LEU A 189 -14.75 12.49 -4.42
C LEU A 189 -14.01 13.39 -5.42
N VAL A 190 -13.85 14.68 -5.12
CA VAL A 190 -13.06 15.60 -5.96
C VAL A 190 -11.58 15.16 -6.02
N ALA A 191 -11.00 14.75 -4.90
CA ALA A 191 -9.63 14.20 -4.85
C ALA A 191 -9.45 12.86 -5.62
N LEU A 192 -10.57 12.20 -5.94
CA LEU A 192 -10.63 10.98 -6.77
C LEU A 192 -11.06 11.28 -8.21
N GLN A 193 -11.05 12.54 -8.65
CA GLN A 193 -11.18 12.84 -10.06
C GLN A 193 -9.84 12.57 -10.77
N VAL A 194 -9.90 11.94 -11.94
CA VAL A 194 -8.72 11.61 -12.75
C VAL A 194 -9.11 11.53 -14.21
N ASP A 195 -8.23 12.01 -15.10
CA ASP A 195 -8.45 12.05 -16.55
C ASP A 195 -9.78 12.74 -16.97
N GLY A 196 -10.28 13.67 -16.15
CA GLY A 196 -11.56 14.37 -16.37
C GLY A 196 -12.81 13.58 -15.95
N GLU A 197 -12.64 12.34 -15.50
CA GLU A 197 -13.72 11.49 -15.03
C GLU A 197 -14.02 11.73 -13.55
N SER A 198 -15.31 11.60 -13.20
CA SER A 198 -15.79 11.80 -11.84
C SER A 198 -16.21 10.48 -11.18
N PRO A 199 -15.93 10.30 -9.88
CA PRO A 199 -16.45 9.19 -9.08
C PRO A 199 -17.97 9.09 -8.99
N PHE A 200 -18.49 7.88 -8.81
CA PHE A 200 -19.88 7.63 -8.39
C PHE A 200 -20.11 8.21 -7.00
N SER A 201 -21.09 9.10 -6.88
CA SER A 201 -21.38 9.82 -5.63
C SER A 201 -22.01 8.96 -4.53
N ILE A 202 -22.51 7.76 -4.87
CA ILE A 202 -23.20 6.85 -3.96
C ILE A 202 -22.23 6.03 -3.10
N CYS A 203 -20.93 5.99 -3.42
CA CYS A 203 -19.97 5.19 -2.65
C CYS A 203 -19.91 5.66 -1.20
N GLU A 204 -19.72 4.72 -0.28
CA GLU A 204 -19.60 5.01 1.15
C GLU A 204 -18.14 5.28 1.52
N TYR A 205 -17.91 6.34 2.28
CA TYR A 205 -16.60 6.75 2.80
C TYR A 205 -15.48 6.86 1.72
N PRO A 206 -15.67 7.65 0.65
CA PRO A 206 -14.63 7.86 -0.38
C PRO A 206 -13.30 8.34 0.20
N GLN A 207 -13.32 9.05 1.33
CA GLN A 207 -12.13 9.50 2.03
C GLN A 207 -11.21 8.35 2.49
N PHE A 208 -11.75 7.16 2.76
CA PHE A 208 -10.92 5.98 3.05
C PHE A 208 -10.13 5.54 1.83
N LEU A 209 -10.72 5.60 0.63
CA LEU A 209 -9.99 5.32 -0.60
C LEU A 209 -8.93 6.40 -0.87
N VAL A 210 -9.23 7.68 -0.64
CA VAL A 210 -8.25 8.77 -0.83
C VAL A 210 -7.02 8.57 0.03
N LEU A 211 -7.19 8.33 1.34
CA LEU A 211 -6.04 8.13 2.22
C LEU A 211 -5.34 6.80 1.97
N GLY A 212 -6.11 5.71 1.79
CA GLY A 212 -5.54 4.40 1.44
C GLY A 212 -4.67 4.48 0.19
N ARG A 213 -5.16 5.13 -0.88
CA ARG A 213 -4.37 5.40 -2.08
C ARG A 213 -3.16 6.27 -1.81
N SER A 214 -3.29 7.35 -1.04
CA SER A 214 -2.16 8.28 -0.80
C SER A 214 -1.01 7.59 -0.06
N LEU A 215 -1.34 6.80 0.97
CA LEU A 215 -0.37 6.01 1.75
C LEU A 215 0.26 4.90 0.90
N LEU A 216 -0.56 4.15 0.15
CA LEU A 216 -0.09 3.07 -0.71
C LEU A 216 0.69 3.59 -1.94
N HIS A 217 0.39 4.79 -2.42
CA HIS A 217 1.15 5.45 -3.48
C HIS A 217 2.55 5.81 -3.00
N PHE A 218 2.68 6.34 -1.79
CA PHE A 218 3.97 6.65 -1.18
C PHE A 218 4.89 5.42 -1.08
N VAL A 219 4.39 4.26 -0.62
CA VAL A 219 5.23 3.05 -0.51
C VAL A 219 5.32 2.23 -1.81
N GLY A 220 4.27 2.25 -2.64
CA GLY A 220 4.10 1.34 -3.77
C GLY A 220 4.36 1.94 -5.15
N ASN A 221 4.37 3.27 -5.26
CA ASN A 221 4.50 4.01 -6.53
C ASN A 221 5.34 5.30 -6.39
N ALA A 222 6.28 5.32 -5.45
CA ALA A 222 7.10 6.47 -5.06
C ALA A 222 7.84 7.21 -6.19
N HIS A 223 8.06 6.58 -7.34
CA HIS A 223 8.71 7.20 -8.51
C HIS A 223 7.81 8.16 -9.30
N HIS A 224 6.54 8.30 -8.89
CA HIS A 224 5.56 9.16 -9.56
C HIS A 224 4.91 10.08 -8.53
N LYS A 225 4.56 11.30 -8.94
CA LYS A 225 4.15 12.36 -8.02
C LYS A 225 2.79 12.08 -7.35
N ASN A 226 1.77 11.82 -8.16
CA ASN A 226 0.40 11.44 -7.75
C ASN A 226 -0.39 11.04 -9.02
N TRP A 227 -1.71 10.82 -8.88
CA TRP A 227 -2.62 10.48 -9.98
C TRP A 227 -3.39 11.67 -10.59
N SER A 228 -3.09 12.92 -10.23
CA SER A 228 -3.76 14.09 -10.83
C SER A 228 -3.13 14.56 -12.14
N PHE A 229 -1.95 14.03 -12.50
CA PHE A 229 -1.28 14.35 -13.76
C PHE A 229 -1.69 13.33 -14.82
N ALA A 230 -2.50 13.78 -15.76
CA ALA A 230 -2.88 12.98 -16.91
C ALA A 230 -1.63 12.51 -17.66
N ILE A 231 -1.56 11.21 -17.95
CA ILE A 231 -0.59 10.68 -18.89
C ILE A 231 -1.00 11.25 -20.26
N GLY A 232 -0.19 12.17 -20.79
CA GLY A 232 -0.49 12.85 -22.05
C GLY A 232 -0.84 11.84 -23.15
N GLU A 233 -1.84 12.17 -23.97
CA GLU A 233 -2.21 11.43 -25.19
C GLU A 233 -1.08 11.49 -26.22
N THR A 234 0.02 10.82 -25.95
CA THR A 234 1.06 10.58 -26.94
C THR A 234 1.47 9.13 -26.87
N GLY A 235 0.75 8.28 -27.59
CA GLY A 235 1.30 7.03 -28.08
C GLY A 235 0.29 5.92 -28.20
N ILE A 236 -0.18 5.76 -29.42
CA ILE A 236 -0.78 4.56 -29.94
C ILE A 236 0.16 3.37 -29.58
N ALA A 237 -0.31 2.48 -28.73
CA ALA A 237 0.10 1.07 -28.65
C ALA A 237 1.61 0.73 -28.52
N SER A 238 2.37 1.42 -27.66
CA SER A 238 3.73 0.99 -27.32
C SER A 238 3.86 0.63 -25.84
N ASP A 239 4.41 -0.56 -25.57
CA ASP A 239 4.71 -1.08 -24.22
C ASP A 239 5.72 -0.23 -23.42
N ALA A 240 6.33 0.79 -24.05
CA ALA A 240 7.53 1.49 -23.60
C ALA A 240 7.34 2.97 -23.21
N GLN A 241 6.12 3.47 -23.10
CA GLN A 241 5.91 4.84 -22.61
C GLN A 241 5.61 4.83 -21.13
N ASP A 242 6.67 4.66 -20.34
CA ASP A 242 6.63 5.11 -18.97
C ASP A 242 6.67 6.65 -18.96
N VAL A 243 5.82 7.22 -18.11
CA VAL A 243 5.68 8.64 -17.82
C VAL A 243 7.04 9.24 -17.44
N ILE A 244 7.22 10.54 -17.62
CA ILE A 244 8.33 11.27 -16.98
C ILE A 244 8.23 11.02 -15.47
N SER A 245 9.11 10.18 -14.93
CA SER A 245 9.21 9.93 -13.49
C SER A 245 9.50 11.24 -12.77
N SER A 246 8.51 11.73 -12.04
CA SER A 246 8.66 12.83 -11.09
C SER A 246 8.37 12.21 -9.72
N PRO A 247 9.41 11.82 -8.95
CA PRO A 247 9.19 11.03 -7.74
C PRO A 247 8.41 11.83 -6.69
N SER A 248 7.59 11.12 -5.91
CA SER A 248 6.90 11.67 -4.74
C SER A 248 7.78 11.72 -3.50
N ILE A 249 8.92 11.01 -3.54
CA ILE A 249 9.97 11.00 -2.51
C ILE A 249 11.22 11.61 -3.12
N GLU A 250 11.74 12.67 -2.53
CA GLU A 250 12.95 13.33 -3.02
C GLU A 250 14.23 12.62 -2.50
N ASP A 251 14.17 12.05 -1.30
CA ASP A 251 15.30 11.34 -0.69
C ASP A 251 15.55 9.97 -1.32
N ALA A 252 16.74 9.79 -1.89
CA ALA A 252 17.12 8.57 -2.60
C ALA A 252 17.27 7.34 -1.67
N SER A 253 17.66 7.55 -0.41
CA SER A 253 17.81 6.46 0.57
C SER A 253 16.45 5.92 0.99
N LEU A 254 15.49 6.82 1.21
CA LEU A 254 14.11 6.47 1.50
C LEU A 254 13.43 5.79 0.30
N LEU A 255 13.68 6.27 -0.92
CA LEU A 255 13.18 5.65 -2.15
C LEU A 255 13.69 4.20 -2.30
N ALA A 256 14.95 3.94 -1.97
CA ALA A 256 15.52 2.60 -1.93
C ALA A 256 14.88 1.74 -0.82
N LEU A 257 14.65 2.33 0.36
CA LEU A 257 14.02 1.67 1.52
C LEU A 257 12.57 1.24 1.22
N VAL A 258 11.72 2.12 0.69
CA VAL A 258 10.34 1.74 0.31
C VAL A 258 10.33 0.72 -0.84
N GLY A 259 11.39 0.68 -1.65
CA GLY A 259 11.63 -0.35 -2.66
C GLY A 259 11.76 -1.77 -2.10
N GLN A 260 12.06 -1.91 -0.81
CA GLN A 260 12.19 -3.21 -0.14
C GLN A 260 10.84 -3.85 0.19
N LEU A 261 9.75 -3.07 0.29
CA LEU A 261 8.40 -3.56 0.60
C LEU A 261 7.82 -4.28 -0.62
N GLN A 262 7.83 -5.61 -0.60
CA GLN A 262 7.60 -6.41 -1.81
C GLN A 262 6.14 -6.39 -2.26
N SER A 263 5.20 -6.22 -1.33
CA SER A 263 3.76 -6.19 -1.60
C SER A 263 3.21 -4.78 -1.84
N ALA A 264 3.97 -3.72 -1.54
CA ALA A 264 3.51 -2.35 -1.63
C ALA A 264 3.00 -1.98 -3.03
N ALA A 265 3.73 -2.38 -4.08
CA ALA A 265 3.34 -2.16 -5.46
C ALA A 265 2.03 -2.88 -5.85
N TRP A 266 1.79 -4.06 -5.26
CA TRP A 266 0.57 -4.83 -5.47
C TRP A 266 -0.62 -4.17 -4.75
N TRP A 267 -0.45 -3.75 -3.50
CA TRP A 267 -1.49 -3.00 -2.78
C TRP A 267 -1.85 -1.69 -3.47
N ASN A 268 -0.85 -0.94 -3.96
CA ASN A 268 -1.09 0.24 -4.76
C ASN A 268 -1.90 -0.07 -6.03
N ALA A 269 -1.57 -1.15 -6.75
CA ALA A 269 -2.32 -1.57 -7.93
C ALA A 269 -3.78 -1.96 -7.61
N ARG A 270 -4.04 -2.62 -6.47
CA ARG A 270 -5.39 -2.92 -6.00
C ARG A 270 -6.19 -1.63 -5.74
N ALA A 271 -5.57 -0.65 -5.09
CA ALA A 271 -6.19 0.65 -4.86
C ALA A 271 -6.43 1.44 -6.17
N ALA A 272 -5.55 1.28 -7.16
CA ALA A 272 -5.74 1.79 -8.52
C ALA A 272 -6.96 1.19 -9.23
N VAL A 273 -7.11 -0.14 -9.19
CA VAL A 273 -8.27 -0.83 -9.77
C VAL A 273 -9.57 -0.44 -9.05
N ALA A 274 -9.54 -0.31 -7.72
CA ALA A 274 -10.73 0.08 -6.95
C ALA A 274 -11.17 1.52 -7.24
N HIS A 275 -10.21 2.40 -7.51
CA HIS A 275 -10.47 3.77 -7.95
C HIS A 275 -11.08 3.81 -9.35
N GLU A 276 -10.53 3.04 -10.30
CA GLU A 276 -11.09 2.94 -11.64
C GLU A 276 -12.56 2.48 -11.60
N ARG A 277 -12.84 1.45 -10.80
CA ARG A 277 -14.21 0.91 -10.63
C ARG A 277 -15.18 1.91 -9.99
N LEU A 278 -14.67 2.95 -9.33
CA LEU A 278 -15.47 4.01 -8.75
C LEU A 278 -15.82 5.10 -9.79
N LEU A 279 -15.13 5.22 -10.91
CA LEU A 279 -15.38 6.29 -11.89
C LEU A 279 -16.66 6.06 -12.70
N ILE A 280 -17.40 7.13 -12.99
CA ILE A 280 -18.56 7.14 -13.89
C ILE A 280 -18.06 7.27 -15.33
N THR A 281 -17.22 6.34 -15.78
CA THR A 281 -16.59 6.44 -17.09
C THR A 281 -17.23 5.53 -18.15
N LYS A 282 -17.19 5.97 -19.41
CA LYS A 282 -17.41 5.11 -20.59
C LYS A 282 -16.12 4.43 -21.07
N GLU A 283 -14.97 5.04 -20.80
CA GLU A 283 -13.65 4.60 -21.25
C GLU A 283 -12.66 4.58 -20.08
N SER A 284 -11.84 3.55 -20.01
CA SER A 284 -10.99 3.35 -18.83
C SER A 284 -9.94 4.46 -18.64
N SER A 285 -9.66 4.90 -17.41
CA SER A 285 -8.60 5.90 -17.16
C SER A 285 -7.23 5.36 -17.59
N ASN A 286 -6.53 6.12 -18.43
CA ASN A 286 -5.15 5.78 -18.82
C ASN A 286 -4.21 5.94 -17.64
N THR A 287 -4.36 7.02 -16.85
CA THR A 287 -3.53 7.29 -15.67
C THR A 287 -3.60 6.13 -14.68
N LEU A 288 -4.80 5.68 -14.33
CA LEU A 288 -4.99 4.54 -13.42
C LEU A 288 -4.57 3.20 -14.05
N TRP A 289 -4.77 3.02 -15.35
CA TRP A 289 -4.32 1.81 -16.05
C TRP A 289 -2.80 1.64 -15.95
N PHE A 290 -2.03 2.67 -16.28
CA PHE A 290 -0.58 2.59 -16.24
C PHE A 290 -0.07 2.45 -14.81
N GLU A 291 -0.71 3.08 -13.83
CA GLU A 291 -0.41 2.88 -12.40
C GLU A 291 -0.64 1.44 -11.96
N ALA A 292 -1.81 0.87 -12.25
CA ALA A 292 -2.13 -0.53 -11.93
C ALA A 292 -1.16 -1.48 -12.64
N ARG A 293 -0.90 -1.27 -13.95
CA ARG A 293 0.05 -2.07 -14.75
C ARG A 293 1.44 -2.05 -14.12
N ARG A 294 1.98 -0.88 -13.76
CA ARG A 294 3.30 -0.78 -13.10
C ARG A 294 3.35 -1.60 -11.81
N GLY A 295 2.34 -1.47 -10.96
CA GLY A 295 2.28 -2.20 -9.70
C GLY A 295 2.23 -3.71 -9.89
N PHE A 296 1.32 -4.22 -10.73
CA PHE A 296 1.22 -5.65 -11.04
C PHE A 296 2.50 -6.19 -11.70
N PHE A 297 3.07 -5.47 -12.68
CA PHE A 297 4.30 -5.89 -13.36
C PHE A 297 5.51 -5.91 -12.42
N LYS A 298 5.64 -4.92 -11.53
CA LYS A 298 6.72 -4.89 -10.54
C LYS A 298 6.66 -6.16 -9.68
N THR A 299 5.49 -6.49 -9.14
CA THR A 299 5.31 -7.70 -8.33
C THR A 299 5.48 -9.00 -9.12
N LEU A 300 4.97 -9.07 -10.36
CA LEU A 300 5.15 -10.23 -11.24
C LEU A 300 6.61 -10.45 -11.63
N ARG A 301 7.39 -9.39 -11.90
CA ARG A 301 8.82 -9.51 -12.19
C ARG A 301 9.59 -10.01 -10.97
N SER A 302 9.27 -9.50 -9.78
CA SER A 302 9.82 -10.01 -8.52
C SER A 302 9.48 -11.49 -8.26
N SER A 303 8.45 -12.06 -8.89
CA SER A 303 8.12 -13.50 -8.75
C SER A 303 9.16 -14.45 -9.33
N SER A 304 10.05 -13.97 -10.20
CA SER A 304 11.18 -14.74 -10.73
C SER A 304 12.43 -14.68 -9.85
N SER A 305 12.42 -13.84 -8.82
CA SER A 305 13.54 -13.70 -7.88
C SER A 305 13.60 -14.90 -6.91
N VAL A 306 14.82 -15.33 -6.59
CA VAL A 306 15.08 -16.38 -5.58
C VAL A 306 14.79 -15.86 -4.17
N SER A 307 14.74 -14.54 -3.98
CA SER A 307 14.31 -13.85 -2.76
C SER A 307 13.08 -12.98 -3.04
N GLY A 308 12.05 -13.09 -2.20
CA GLY A 308 10.83 -12.28 -2.33
C GLY A 308 9.55 -13.04 -1.96
N LEU A 309 8.38 -12.40 -2.17
CA LEU A 309 7.06 -12.91 -1.76
C LEU A 309 6.76 -14.35 -2.20
N PHE A 310 7.26 -14.74 -3.38
CA PHE A 310 6.97 -16.02 -4.01
C PHE A 310 8.05 -17.08 -3.78
N ALA A 311 9.14 -16.73 -3.10
CA ALA A 311 10.28 -17.63 -2.86
C ALA A 311 9.99 -18.74 -1.84
N PHE A 312 9.04 -18.53 -0.92
CA PHE A 312 8.71 -19.57 0.06
C PHE A 312 7.91 -20.70 -0.58
N LYS A 313 8.05 -21.90 -0.01
CA LYS A 313 7.28 -23.10 -0.40
C LYS A 313 5.78 -22.81 -0.45
N ASN A 314 5.07 -23.54 -1.29
CA ASN A 314 3.62 -23.46 -1.44
C ASN A 314 3.10 -22.07 -1.88
N SER A 315 3.87 -21.33 -2.70
CA SER A 315 3.49 -19.98 -3.18
C SER A 315 2.56 -20.00 -4.40
N GLU A 316 2.18 -21.18 -4.89
CA GLU A 316 1.38 -21.36 -6.10
C GLU A 316 0.03 -20.66 -5.97
N TYR A 317 -0.62 -20.77 -4.83
CA TYR A 317 -1.92 -20.13 -4.61
C TYR A 317 -1.81 -18.59 -4.60
N LEU A 318 -0.78 -18.04 -3.93
CA LEU A 318 -0.55 -16.60 -3.89
C LEU A 318 -0.18 -16.05 -5.28
N ARG A 319 0.60 -16.82 -6.06
CA ARG A 319 0.94 -16.47 -7.45
C ARG A 319 -0.28 -16.54 -8.36
N ALA A 320 -1.09 -17.58 -8.24
CA ALA A 320 -2.35 -17.69 -8.97
C ALA A 320 -3.30 -16.53 -8.63
N ARG A 321 -3.35 -16.09 -7.37
CA ARG A 321 -4.10 -14.91 -6.95
C ARG A 321 -3.62 -13.64 -7.65
N LEU A 322 -2.30 -13.40 -7.70
CA LEU A 322 -1.72 -12.27 -8.44
C LEU A 322 -2.11 -12.30 -9.92
N ASP A 323 -2.01 -13.46 -10.57
CA ASP A 323 -2.37 -13.64 -11.97
C ASP A 323 -3.89 -13.41 -12.20
N VAL A 324 -4.75 -13.89 -11.31
CA VAL A 324 -6.21 -13.61 -11.37
C VAL A 324 -6.50 -12.13 -11.22
N GLU A 325 -5.93 -11.48 -10.21
CA GLU A 325 -6.15 -10.04 -9.98
C GLU A 325 -5.64 -9.20 -11.14
N TRP A 326 -4.50 -9.57 -11.74
CA TRP A 326 -4.00 -8.90 -12.93
C TRP A 326 -4.93 -9.12 -14.14
N GLY A 327 -5.45 -10.34 -14.32
CA GLY A 327 -6.45 -10.63 -15.34
C GLY A 327 -7.75 -9.84 -15.15
N LEU A 328 -8.23 -9.72 -13.91
CA LEU A 328 -9.39 -8.90 -13.57
C LEU A 328 -9.14 -7.43 -13.84
N ALA A 329 -7.96 -6.91 -13.50
CA ALA A 329 -7.57 -5.54 -13.83
C ALA A 329 -7.61 -5.31 -15.35
N GLN A 330 -6.96 -6.17 -16.14
CA GLN A 330 -7.02 -6.09 -17.62
C GLN A 330 -8.46 -6.09 -18.16
N SER A 331 -9.34 -6.90 -17.57
CA SER A 331 -10.75 -6.95 -17.94
C SER A 331 -11.49 -5.66 -17.57
N HIS A 332 -11.26 -5.11 -16.37
CA HIS A 332 -11.92 -3.88 -15.92
C HIS A 332 -11.51 -2.66 -16.74
N PHE A 333 -10.23 -2.56 -17.12
CA PHE A 333 -9.73 -1.49 -17.98
C PHE A 333 -9.97 -1.75 -19.48
N ASP A 334 -10.63 -2.86 -19.86
CA ASP A 334 -10.82 -3.31 -21.24
C ASP A 334 -9.53 -3.29 -22.09
N LYS A 335 -8.41 -3.75 -21.51
CA LYS A 335 -7.10 -3.83 -22.18
C LYS A 335 -6.66 -5.27 -22.41
N ASN A 336 -5.72 -5.47 -23.34
CA ASN A 336 -4.93 -6.71 -23.49
C ASN A 336 -5.74 -8.01 -23.59
N LYS A 337 -6.84 -8.03 -24.36
CA LYS A 337 -7.73 -9.20 -24.49
C LYS A 337 -8.35 -9.65 -23.15
N GLN A 338 -8.66 -8.69 -22.28
CA GLN A 338 -9.46 -8.86 -21.07
C GLN A 338 -8.98 -9.98 -20.13
N GLY A 339 -7.67 -10.10 -19.91
CA GLY A 339 -7.16 -11.00 -18.87
C GLY A 339 -6.99 -12.47 -19.23
N LYS A 340 -7.38 -12.90 -20.44
CA LYS A 340 -7.42 -14.35 -20.79
C LYS A 340 -6.12 -15.09 -20.48
N ARG A 341 -4.97 -14.54 -20.90
CA ARG A 341 -3.66 -15.15 -20.66
C ARG A 341 -3.34 -15.25 -19.16
N SER A 342 -3.66 -14.22 -18.39
CA SER A 342 -3.43 -14.21 -16.96
C SER A 342 -4.29 -15.26 -16.25
N PHE A 343 -5.55 -15.44 -16.65
CA PHE A 343 -6.40 -16.51 -16.13
C PHE A 343 -5.92 -17.92 -16.51
N GLU A 344 -5.41 -18.10 -17.73
CA GLU A 344 -4.80 -19.37 -18.15
C GLU A 344 -3.56 -19.69 -17.30
N GLN A 345 -2.71 -18.70 -17.04
CA GLN A 345 -1.54 -18.85 -16.18
C GLN A 345 -1.93 -19.16 -14.73
N ALA A 346 -2.92 -18.45 -14.17
CA ALA A 346 -3.43 -18.74 -12.82
C ALA A 346 -3.98 -20.17 -12.70
N LYS A 347 -4.69 -20.65 -13.73
CA LYS A 347 -5.20 -22.02 -13.78
C LYS A 347 -4.06 -23.04 -13.79
N GLU A 348 -3.02 -22.81 -14.59
CA GLU A 348 -1.84 -23.67 -14.67
C GLU A 348 -1.12 -23.72 -13.32
N VAL A 349 -0.81 -22.57 -12.72
CA VAL A 349 -0.07 -22.46 -11.47
C VAL A 349 -0.84 -23.07 -10.29
N SER A 350 -2.15 -22.85 -10.20
CA SER A 350 -2.97 -23.40 -9.12
C SER A 350 -3.24 -24.90 -9.23
N GLY A 351 -2.95 -25.52 -10.38
CA GLY A 351 -3.31 -26.91 -10.66
C GLY A 351 -4.81 -27.17 -10.77
N VAL A 352 -5.64 -26.12 -10.82
CA VAL A 352 -7.10 -26.27 -10.89
C VAL A 352 -7.51 -26.69 -12.30
N SER A 353 -8.21 -27.83 -12.41
CA SER A 353 -8.81 -28.26 -13.67
C SER A 353 -10.23 -27.71 -13.80
N VAL A 354 -10.56 -27.15 -14.97
CA VAL A 354 -11.92 -26.70 -15.30
C VAL A 354 -12.53 -27.76 -16.20
N GLN A 355 -13.56 -28.45 -15.71
CA GLN A 355 -14.42 -29.29 -16.53
C GLN A 355 -15.65 -28.50 -16.95
N LEU A 356 -15.80 -28.30 -18.26
CA LEU A 356 -16.99 -27.72 -18.86
C LEU A 356 -18.04 -28.82 -18.98
N SER A 357 -18.95 -28.92 -18.02
CA SER A 357 -20.12 -29.81 -18.13
C SER A 357 -21.23 -29.14 -18.93
N GLY A 358 -21.01 -28.98 -20.24
CA GLY A 358 -22.01 -28.45 -21.14
C GLY A 358 -22.91 -29.54 -21.71
N SER A 359 -24.17 -29.62 -21.27
CA SER A 359 -25.23 -30.24 -22.09
C SER A 359 -25.49 -29.31 -23.28
N MET A 360 -25.31 -29.82 -24.51
CA MET A 360 -25.57 -29.06 -25.75
C MET A 360 -26.89 -28.27 -25.68
N GLY A 361 -26.84 -26.95 -25.79
CA GLY A 361 -28.02 -26.11 -26.03
C GLY A 361 -28.30 -24.98 -25.03
N LYS A 362 -27.57 -24.87 -23.92
CA LYS A 362 -27.60 -23.65 -23.08
C LYS A 362 -26.24 -22.96 -23.13
N ARG A 363 -26.25 -21.67 -23.49
CA ARG A 363 -25.08 -20.80 -23.27
C ARG A 363 -24.87 -20.73 -21.76
N THR A 364 -23.89 -21.48 -21.26
CA THR A 364 -23.28 -21.28 -19.95
C THR A 364 -22.10 -20.34 -20.11
#